data_AF-A0A2V8ZPU8-F1
#
_entry.id   AF-A0A2V8ZPU8-F1
#
_cell.length_a   1.000
_cell.length_b   1.000
_cell.length_c   1.000
_cell.angle_alpha   90.00
_cell.angle_beta   90.00
_cell.angle_gamma   90.00
#
_symmetry.space_group_name_H-M   'P 1'
#
loop_
_entity.id
_entity.type
_entity.pdbx_description
1 polymer ?
#
loop_
_entity_poly.entity_id
_entity_poly.type
_entity_poly.pdbx_seq_one_letter_code
_entity_poly.pdbx_strand_id
1 'polypeptide(L)'
;MRPPPLKHVSKYGVIKLRFRKRSRTLTYEQKGGNQSTADCNGVSLDAHIHALYGLTLQRPGKSVLMIGCGGGTLGTMLARAGRLVSIIEIDPVSFTLAKRYFGLPRNIACHVDDGLAFMQRTRRRYDVLIIDAFTGENIPA
;
A
#
# COMPACT_ATOMS: atom_id res chain seq x y z
N MET A 1 -5.67 14.24 14.57
CA MET A 1 -5.54 12.77 14.48
C MET A 1 -5.02 12.26 15.82
N ARG A 2 -5.76 11.40 16.53
CA ARG A 2 -5.22 10.72 17.72
C ARG A 2 -4.14 9.73 17.24
N PRO A 3 -3.00 9.60 17.94
CA PRO A 3 -1.97 8.66 17.54
C PRO A 3 -2.51 7.22 17.57
N PRO A 4 -2.22 6.41 16.54
CA PRO A 4 -2.65 5.01 16.52
C PRO A 4 -1.98 4.22 17.65
N PRO A 5 -2.55 3.06 18.05
CA PRO A 5 -1.81 2.07 18.81
C PRO A 5 -0.47 1.76 18.13
N LEU A 6 0.60 1.67 18.91
CA LEU A 6 1.95 1.54 18.36
C LEU A 6 2.18 0.20 17.65
N LYS A 7 1.53 -0.88 18.07
CA LYS A 7 1.78 -2.25 17.60
C LYS A 7 0.48 -2.93 17.19
N HIS A 8 0.52 -3.64 16.07
CA HIS A 8 -0.57 -4.44 15.54
C HIS A 8 -0.04 -5.84 15.18
N VAL A 9 -0.69 -6.88 15.68
CA VAL A 9 -0.27 -8.28 15.46
C VAL A 9 -0.92 -8.80 14.19
N SER A 10 -0.12 -9.44 13.34
CA SER A 10 -0.57 -10.15 12.15
C SER A 10 0.09 -11.53 12.09
N LYS A 11 -0.52 -12.45 11.32
CA LYS A 11 0.09 -13.74 10.93
C LYS A 11 1.45 -13.56 10.27
N TYR A 12 1.69 -12.42 9.63
CA TYR A 12 2.92 -12.08 8.91
C TYR A 12 3.93 -11.29 9.76
N GLY A 13 3.69 -11.16 11.07
CA GLY A 13 4.56 -10.47 12.02
C GLY A 13 3.91 -9.25 12.66
N VAL A 14 4.68 -8.54 13.50
CA VAL A 14 4.19 -7.33 14.17
C VAL A 14 4.41 -6.12 13.28
N ILE A 15 3.33 -5.40 13.02
CA ILE A 15 3.33 -4.10 12.34
C ILE A 15 3.42 -3.01 13.42
N LYS A 16 4.33 -2.05 13.24
CA LYS A 16 4.47 -0.90 14.13
C LYS A 16 4.09 0.38 13.40
N LEU A 17 3.25 1.20 14.03
CA LEU A 17 2.88 2.51 13.54
C LEU A 17 3.55 3.61 14.36
N ARG A 18 4.44 4.38 13.74
CA ARG A 18 5.18 5.47 14.40
C ARG A 18 4.69 6.81 13.89
N PHE A 19 3.98 7.55 14.74
CA PHE A 19 3.55 8.92 14.43
C PHE A 19 4.57 9.93 14.95
N ARG A 20 5.05 10.83 14.09
CA ARG A 20 5.91 11.97 14.48
C ARG A 20 5.10 13.26 14.48
N LYS A 21 4.88 13.83 15.68
CA LYS A 21 4.04 15.03 15.88
C LYS A 21 4.55 16.26 15.12
N ARG A 22 5.87 16.53 15.15
CA ARG A 22 6.49 17.73 14.54
C ARG A 22 6.30 17.78 13.03
N SER A 23 6.54 16.67 12.35
CA SER A 23 6.39 16.55 10.89
C SER A 23 4.99 16.11 10.46
N ARG A 24 4.12 15.72 11.41
CA ARG A 24 2.80 15.13 11.15
C ARG A 24 2.86 13.92 10.22
N THR A 25 3.89 13.10 10.37
CA THR A 25 4.12 11.92 9.52
C THR A 25 3.78 10.64 10.26
N LEU A 26 3.36 9.63 9.51
CA LEU A 26 3.09 8.29 9.99
C LEU A 26 3.95 7.28 9.22
N THR A 27 4.65 6.41 9.94
CA THR A 27 5.49 5.35 9.37
C THR A 27 4.92 3.99 9.74
N TYR A 28 4.75 3.12 8.74
CA TYR A 28 4.48 1.68 8.86
C TYR A 28 5.82 0.93 8.81
N GLU A 29 6.13 0.18 9.87
CA GLU A 29 7.30 -0.70 9.93
C GLU A 29 6.86 -2.14 10.19
N GLN A 30 7.46 -3.10 9.49
CA GLN A 30 7.24 -4.52 9.70
C GLN A 30 8.54 -5.29 9.46
N LYS A 31 8.84 -6.26 10.33
CA LYS A 31 10.07 -7.07 10.27
C LYS A 31 11.37 -6.23 10.16
N GLY A 32 11.40 -5.06 10.78
CA GLY A 32 12.56 -4.16 10.78
C GLY A 32 12.62 -3.20 9.59
N GLY A 33 11.89 -3.48 8.49
CA GLY A 33 11.85 -2.61 7.32
C GLY A 33 10.78 -1.52 7.42
N ASN A 34 11.13 -0.31 6.98
CA ASN A 34 10.17 0.78 6.76
C ASN A 34 9.41 0.52 5.45
N GLN A 35 8.15 0.10 5.55
CA GLN A 35 7.35 -0.25 4.37
C GLN A 35 6.65 0.97 3.76
N SER A 36 6.29 1.97 4.58
CA SER A 36 5.61 3.16 4.08
C SER A 36 5.75 4.31 5.06
N THR A 37 6.05 5.50 4.54
CA THR A 37 5.91 6.75 5.28
C THR A 37 4.98 7.70 4.55
N ALA A 38 4.03 8.30 5.26
CA ALA A 38 3.07 9.25 4.69
C ALA A 38 2.92 10.52 5.51
N ASP A 39 2.50 11.59 4.84
CA ASP A 39 1.94 12.77 5.49
C ASP A 39 0.51 12.51 6.02
N CYS A 40 -0.10 13.52 6.64
CA CYS A 40 -1.44 13.40 7.20
C CYS A 40 -2.56 13.24 6.15
N ASN A 41 -2.25 13.46 4.88
CA ASN A 41 -3.18 13.25 3.78
C ASN A 41 -3.00 11.85 3.18
N GLY A 42 -1.98 11.08 3.54
CA GLY A 42 -1.70 9.79 2.90
C GLY A 42 -0.85 9.90 1.62
N VAL A 43 -0.23 11.07 1.40
CA VAL A 43 0.79 11.22 0.34
C VAL A 43 2.07 10.57 0.83
N SER A 44 2.65 9.70 0.00
CA SER A 44 3.91 9.02 0.33
C SER A 44 5.05 10.03 0.48
N LEU A 45 5.97 9.78 1.41
CA LEU A 45 7.23 10.51 1.53
C LEU A 45 8.42 9.74 0.94
N ASP A 46 8.17 8.55 0.41
CA ASP A 46 9.19 7.69 -0.16
C ASP A 46 9.36 7.95 -1.67
N ALA A 47 10.57 8.29 -2.10
CA ALA A 47 10.83 8.76 -3.47
C ALA A 47 10.49 7.72 -4.56
N HIS A 48 10.72 6.42 -4.29
CA HIS A 48 10.39 5.35 -5.23
C HIS A 48 8.89 5.25 -5.50
N ILE A 49 8.03 5.56 -4.51
CA ILE A 49 6.58 5.61 -4.69
C ILE A 49 6.18 6.74 -5.64
N HIS A 50 6.84 7.90 -5.56
CA HIS A 50 6.60 9.00 -6.50
C HIS A 50 7.05 8.67 -7.92
N ALA A 51 8.15 7.92 -8.07
CA ALA A 51 8.58 7.42 -9.38
C ALA A 51 7.55 6.46 -9.99
N LEU A 52 7.08 5.46 -9.23
CA LEU A 52 6.03 4.54 -9.69
C LEU A 52 4.72 5.28 -10.01
N TYR A 53 4.33 6.25 -9.19
CA TYR A 53 3.17 7.10 -9.42
C TYR A 53 3.30 7.87 -10.75
N GLY A 54 4.41 8.56 -10.97
CA GLY A 54 4.67 9.32 -12.19
C GLY A 54 4.66 8.44 -13.45
N LEU A 55 5.36 7.30 -13.41
CA LEU A 55 5.40 6.33 -14.51
C LEU A 55 4.02 5.77 -14.83
N THR A 56 3.23 5.45 -13.80
CA THR A 56 1.85 4.96 -13.97
C THR A 56 0.98 6.02 -14.62
N LEU A 57 1.16 7.29 -14.26
CA LEU A 57 0.35 8.37 -14.82
C LEU A 57 0.61 8.64 -16.30
N GLN A 58 1.80 8.30 -16.81
CA GLN A 58 2.11 8.42 -18.24
C GLN A 58 1.44 7.35 -19.11
N ARG A 59 0.96 6.24 -18.51
CA ARG A 59 0.30 5.18 -19.27
C ARG A 59 -1.16 5.53 -19.61
N PRO A 60 -1.58 5.36 -20.88
CA PRO A 60 -2.99 5.47 -21.24
C PRO A 60 -3.78 4.33 -20.58
N GLY A 61 -5.03 4.59 -20.21
CA GLY A 61 -5.88 3.65 -19.48
C GLY A 61 -6.17 4.10 -18.05
N LYS A 62 -7.00 3.35 -17.33
CA LYS A 62 -7.41 3.72 -15.96
C LYS A 62 -7.20 2.60 -14.95
N SER A 63 -7.13 1.34 -15.38
CA SER A 63 -7.11 0.19 -14.48
C SER A 63 -5.69 -0.18 -14.05
N VAL A 64 -5.48 -0.24 -12.73
CA VAL A 64 -4.19 -0.57 -12.12
C VAL A 64 -4.39 -1.74 -11.18
N LEU A 65 -3.58 -2.79 -11.32
CA LEU A 65 -3.43 -3.83 -10.31
C LEU A 65 -2.13 -3.61 -9.55
N MET A 66 -2.23 -3.54 -8.23
CA MET A 66 -1.08 -3.51 -7.33
C MET A 66 -1.00 -4.83 -6.56
N ILE A 67 0.19 -5.41 -6.48
CA ILE A 67 0.51 -6.52 -5.58
C ILE A 67 1.40 -5.99 -4.47
N GLY A 68 0.93 -6.11 -3.23
CA GLY A 68 1.48 -5.45 -2.06
C GLY A 68 0.70 -4.16 -1.72
N CYS A 69 0.51 -3.91 -0.43
CA CYS A 69 -0.17 -2.72 0.06
C CYS A 69 0.67 -1.91 1.04
N GLY A 70 1.21 -2.54 2.09
CA GLY A 70 1.83 -1.81 3.21
C GLY A 70 0.91 -0.72 3.78
N GLY A 71 1.39 0.53 3.81
CA GLY A 71 0.56 1.68 4.17
C GLY A 71 -0.47 2.08 3.09
N GLY A 72 -0.39 1.53 1.88
CA GLY A 72 -1.31 1.81 0.78
C GLY A 72 -1.13 3.21 0.17
N THR A 73 0.03 3.84 0.34
CA THR A 73 0.27 5.24 -0.05
C THR A 73 0.22 5.43 -1.57
N LEU A 74 0.84 4.52 -2.34
CA LEU A 74 0.75 4.54 -3.81
C LEU A 74 -0.69 4.37 -4.29
N GLY A 75 -1.42 3.38 -3.75
CA GLY A 75 -2.82 3.14 -4.08
C GLY A 75 -3.71 4.35 -3.75
N THR A 76 -3.44 5.02 -2.63
CA THR A 76 -4.12 6.26 -2.23
C THR A 76 -3.89 7.38 -3.23
N MET A 77 -2.63 7.61 -3.63
CA MET A 77 -2.27 8.65 -4.59
C MET A 77 -2.86 8.38 -5.98
N LEU A 78 -2.78 7.14 -6.47
CA LEU A 78 -3.33 6.74 -7.77
C LEU A 78 -4.86 6.86 -7.83
N ALA A 79 -5.55 6.41 -6.77
CA ALA A 79 -7.01 6.51 -6.72
C ALA A 79 -7.48 7.98 -6.71
N ARG A 80 -6.77 8.87 -5.99
CA ARG A 80 -7.07 10.31 -6.02
C ARG A 80 -6.77 10.97 -7.37
N ALA A 81 -5.83 10.41 -8.13
CA ALA A 81 -5.57 10.81 -9.51
C ALA A 81 -6.58 10.22 -10.52
N GLY A 82 -7.66 9.57 -10.04
CA GLY A 82 -8.73 9.05 -10.89
C GLY A 82 -8.43 7.68 -11.54
N ARG A 83 -7.40 6.96 -11.06
CA ARG A 83 -7.13 5.58 -11.49
C ARG A 83 -8.06 4.60 -10.77
N LEU A 84 -8.49 3.56 -11.48
CA LEU A 84 -9.26 2.43 -10.96
C LEU A 84 -8.27 1.40 -10.39
N VAL A 85 -7.99 1.51 -9.10
CA VAL A 85 -6.99 0.66 -8.42
C VAL A 85 -7.64 -0.57 -7.81
N SER A 86 -7.05 -1.74 -8.06
CA SER A 86 -7.23 -2.97 -7.30
C SER A 86 -5.92 -3.30 -6.59
N ILE A 87 -5.99 -3.75 -5.33
CA ILE A 87 -4.81 -4.11 -4.54
C ILE A 87 -4.96 -5.55 -4.05
N ILE A 88 -3.91 -6.35 -4.23
CA ILE A 88 -3.75 -7.68 -3.64
C ILE A 88 -2.75 -7.57 -2.50
N GLU A 89 -3.12 -8.05 -1.32
CA GLU A 89 -2.26 -8.05 -0.14
C GLU A 89 -2.52 -9.32 0.65
N ILE A 90 -1.45 -9.98 1.08
CA ILE A 90 -1.57 -11.25 1.80
C ILE A 90 -1.96 -11.02 3.27
N ASP A 91 -1.59 -9.86 3.83
CA ASP A 91 -1.88 -9.46 5.20
C ASP A 91 -3.17 -8.61 5.32
N PRO A 92 -4.29 -9.16 5.82
CA PRO A 92 -5.53 -8.38 5.97
C PRO A 92 -5.42 -7.21 6.97
N VAL A 93 -4.47 -7.27 7.91
CA VAL A 93 -4.24 -6.18 8.87
C VAL A 93 -3.70 -4.94 8.14
N SER A 94 -2.87 -5.14 7.12
CA SER A 94 -2.34 -4.07 6.27
C SER A 94 -3.46 -3.19 5.68
N PHE A 95 -4.48 -3.80 5.06
CA PHE A 95 -5.64 -3.04 4.55
C PHE A 95 -6.39 -2.26 5.63
N THR A 96 -6.54 -2.84 6.82
CA THR A 96 -7.20 -2.18 7.94
C THR A 96 -6.45 -0.92 8.35
N LEU A 97 -5.12 -1.00 8.45
CA LEU A 97 -4.27 0.13 8.82
C LEU A 97 -4.19 1.17 7.70
N ALA A 98 -4.06 0.74 6.45
CA ALA A 98 -4.02 1.62 5.28
C ALA A 98 -5.28 2.49 5.19
N LYS A 99 -6.47 1.88 5.31
CA LYS A 99 -7.76 2.60 5.28
C LYS A 99 -7.96 3.52 6.48
N ARG A 100 -7.50 3.10 7.67
CA ARG A 100 -7.74 3.84 8.92
C ARG A 100 -6.77 4.99 9.14
N TYR A 101 -5.51 4.84 8.72
CA TYR A 101 -4.44 5.75 9.14
C TYR A 101 -3.64 6.37 7.98
N PHE A 102 -3.65 5.76 6.79
CA PHE A 102 -2.88 6.24 5.64
C PHE A 102 -3.76 6.78 4.51
N GLY A 103 -5.07 6.88 4.73
CA GLY A 103 -5.98 7.55 3.80
C GLY A 103 -6.40 6.73 2.58
N LEU A 104 -6.16 5.41 2.58
CA LEU A 104 -6.61 4.52 1.50
C LEU A 104 -8.15 4.58 1.37
N PRO A 105 -8.70 5.01 0.22
CA PRO A 105 -10.14 5.09 0.02
C PRO A 105 -10.86 3.77 0.28
N ARG A 106 -12.00 3.82 0.97
CA ARG A 106 -12.75 2.62 1.38
C ARG A 106 -13.31 1.81 0.21
N ASN A 107 -13.56 2.47 -0.92
CA ASN A 107 -14.13 1.91 -2.14
C ASN A 107 -13.10 1.28 -3.10
N ILE A 108 -11.80 1.31 -2.77
CA ILE A 108 -10.79 0.56 -3.53
C ILE A 108 -11.02 -0.94 -3.37
N ALA A 109 -10.95 -1.67 -4.48
CA ALA A 109 -11.03 -3.12 -4.48
C ALA A 109 -9.77 -3.70 -3.81
N CYS A 110 -9.97 -4.32 -2.64
CA CYS A 110 -8.91 -4.91 -1.82
C CYS A 110 -9.14 -6.42 -1.76
N HIS A 111 -8.16 -7.21 -2.19
CA HIS A 111 -8.23 -8.67 -2.18
C HIS A 111 -7.18 -9.21 -1.22
N VAL A 112 -7.63 -9.96 -0.21
CA VAL A 112 -6.72 -10.64 0.73
C VAL A 112 -6.32 -11.97 0.12
N ASP A 113 -5.13 -12.04 -0.47
CA ASP A 113 -4.69 -13.19 -1.25
C ASP A 113 -3.17 -13.19 -1.44
N ASP A 114 -2.62 -14.33 -1.84
CA ASP A 114 -1.28 -14.38 -2.40
C ASP A 114 -1.29 -13.78 -3.82
N GLY A 115 -0.32 -12.91 -4.11
CA GLY A 115 -0.26 -12.19 -5.39
C GLY A 115 -0.08 -13.12 -6.59
N LEU A 116 0.82 -14.11 -6.47
CA LEU A 116 1.09 -15.06 -7.56
C LEU A 116 -0.12 -15.96 -7.80
N ALA A 117 -0.69 -16.51 -6.73
CA ALA A 117 -1.85 -17.39 -6.80
C ALA A 117 -3.09 -16.65 -7.35
N PHE A 118 -3.29 -15.38 -6.96
CA PHE A 118 -4.34 -14.54 -7.55
C PHE A 118 -4.13 -14.36 -9.06
N MET A 119 -2.89 -14.07 -9.48
CA MET A 119 -2.56 -13.87 -10.89
C MET A 119 -2.74 -15.13 -11.74
N GLN A 120 -2.47 -16.31 -11.18
CA GLN A 120 -2.72 -17.59 -11.87
C GLN A 120 -4.21 -17.87 -12.09
N ARG A 121 -5.09 -17.36 -11.23
CA ARG A 121 -6.55 -17.59 -11.31
C ARG A 121 -7.30 -16.51 -12.10
N THR A 122 -6.82 -15.27 -12.06
CA THR A 122 -7.57 -14.14 -12.62
C THR A 122 -7.55 -14.15 -14.15
N ARG A 123 -8.70 -13.87 -14.75
CA ARG A 123 -8.82 -13.60 -16.20
C ARG A 123 -8.88 -12.11 -16.53
N ARG A 124 -8.95 -11.26 -15.50
CA ARG A 124 -9.07 -9.81 -15.66
C ARG A 124 -7.76 -9.24 -16.21
N ARG A 125 -7.88 -8.32 -17.16
CA ARG A 125 -6.76 -7.53 -17.69
C ARG A 125 -6.71 -6.18 -16.97
N TYR A 126 -5.51 -5.64 -16.84
CA TYR A 126 -5.24 -4.33 -16.26
C TYR A 126 -4.29 -3.58 -17.19
N ASP A 127 -4.44 -2.26 -17.24
CA ASP A 127 -3.59 -1.40 -18.09
C ASP A 127 -2.17 -1.29 -17.49
N VAL A 128 -2.07 -1.33 -16.17
CA VAL A 128 -0.80 -1.30 -15.43
C VAL A 128 -0.82 -2.36 -14.33
N LEU A 129 0.26 -3.16 -14.27
CA LEU A 129 0.58 -4.04 -13.15
C LEU A 129 1.77 -3.46 -12.39
N ILE A 130 1.61 -3.28 -11.08
CA ILE A 130 2.65 -2.81 -10.17
C ILE A 130 2.90 -3.91 -9.14
N ILE A 131 4.16 -4.30 -8.98
CA ILE A 131 4.59 -5.23 -7.94
C ILE A 131 5.42 -4.42 -6.94
N ASP A 132 4.84 -4.24 -5.75
CA ASP A 132 5.41 -3.48 -4.63
C ASP A 132 5.25 -4.34 -3.36
N ALA A 133 5.77 -5.57 -3.44
CA ALA A 133 5.63 -6.59 -2.41
C ALA A 133 6.99 -6.95 -1.83
N PHE A 134 7.11 -6.85 -0.51
CA PHE A 134 8.33 -7.14 0.23
C PHE A 134 8.03 -7.92 1.51
N THR A 135 8.97 -8.76 1.93
CA THR A 135 8.98 -9.37 3.25
C THR A 135 10.14 -8.80 4.06
N GLY A 136 9.86 -7.77 4.87
CA GLY A 136 10.93 -6.98 5.47
C GLY A 136 11.63 -6.16 4.38
N GLU A 137 12.90 -6.47 4.10
CA GLU A 137 13.68 -5.81 3.05
C GLU A 137 13.88 -6.69 1.79
N ASN A 138 13.35 -7.92 1.80
CA ASN A 138 13.56 -8.88 0.72
C ASN A 138 12.37 -8.90 -0.24
N ILE A 139 12.65 -9.03 -1.53
CA ILE A 139 11.65 -9.38 -2.54
C ILE A 139 11.27 -10.87 -2.34
N PRO A 140 9.99 -11.23 -2.29
CA PRO A 140 9.56 -12.63 -2.21
C PRO A 140 10.12 -13.46 -3.38
N ALA A 141 10.47 -14.72 -3.10
CA ALA A 141 10.95 -15.67 -4.09
C ALA A 141 9.85 -16.15 -5.05
#